data_AF-A0A2V5R5S7-F1
#
_entry.id   AF-A0A2V5R5S7-F1
#
_cell.length_a   1.000
_cell.length_b   1.000
_cell.length_c   1.000
_cell.angle_alpha   90.00
_cell.angle_beta   90.00
_cell.angle_gamma   90.00
#
_symmetry.space_group_name_H-M   'P 1'
#
loop_
_entity.id
_entity.type
_entity.pdbx_description
1 polymer ?
#
loop_
_entity_poly.entity_id
_entity_poly.type
_entity_poly.pdbx_seq_one_letter_code
_entity_poly.pdbx_strand_id
1 'polypeptide(L)'
;MLLLLAAAVLAVLAWSEARWSLSFPADQDAEAHRQTSRSRSALATLAGAVLLSASSYVAFLAAPHKTFGAAGWLWLAGIVAVITAAALRPVGHARQDKGEGEDSSAWTLWEVGVVALIAVLALALRLWDLRDVPFNIYPDEIMTGSVAERAYVNGAGPAPCLFSTLWSDVQLPSLWFAIVAGVLKLGGIGLATARLPSAVFGAATVLPFYGFVRGAWGRVAAIAGASTIAFSAANVHYSRMALNNIATPFFWTVCFFLLMRGLRSGRPIDWTLAGLAAGV
;
A
#
# COMPACT_ATOMS: atom_id res chain seq x y z
N MET A 1 -3.91 8.91 -16.05
CA MET A 1 -5.09 9.39 -15.29
C MET A 1 -6.38 8.66 -15.69
N LEU A 2 -6.73 8.59 -16.99
CA LEU A 2 -7.95 7.90 -17.47
C LEU A 2 -8.02 6.41 -17.07
N LEU A 3 -6.89 5.69 -17.11
CA LEU A 3 -6.83 4.28 -16.69
C LEU A 3 -7.05 4.09 -15.18
N LEU A 4 -6.60 5.05 -14.36
CA LEU A 4 -6.82 5.01 -12.90
C LEU A 4 -8.27 5.32 -12.55
N LEU A 5 -8.90 6.26 -13.27
CA LEU A 5 -10.33 6.56 -13.12
C LEU A 5 -11.19 5.38 -13.57
N ALA A 6 -10.87 4.77 -14.71
CA ALA A 6 -11.55 3.56 -15.17
C ALA A 6 -11.39 2.40 -14.17
N ALA A 7 -10.19 2.18 -13.65
CA ALA A 7 -9.94 1.17 -12.62
C ALA A 7 -10.70 1.45 -11.32
N ALA A 8 -10.78 2.71 -10.88
CA ALA A 8 -11.52 3.11 -9.69
C ALA A 8 -13.04 2.93 -9.87
N VAL A 9 -13.59 3.32 -11.02
CA VAL A 9 -15.01 3.15 -11.35
C VAL A 9 -15.37 1.67 -11.45
N LEU A 10 -14.56 0.87 -12.13
CA LEU A 10 -14.75 -0.58 -12.21
C LEU A 10 -14.59 -1.25 -10.84
N ALA A 11 -13.67 -0.79 -9.99
CA ALA A 11 -13.52 -1.28 -8.63
C ALA A 11 -14.76 -0.97 -7.79
N VAL A 12 -15.34 0.23 -7.89
CA VAL A 12 -16.56 0.61 -7.16
C VAL A 12 -17.78 -0.19 -7.63
N LEU A 13 -17.94 -0.36 -8.95
CA LEU A 13 -19.03 -1.13 -9.54
C LEU A 13 -18.90 -2.64 -9.24
N ALA A 14 -17.68 -3.17 -9.16
CA ALA A 14 -17.45 -4.54 -8.76
C ALA A 14 -17.59 -4.74 -7.23
N TRP A 15 -17.28 -3.71 -6.43
CA TRP A 15 -17.36 -3.75 -4.97
C TRP A 15 -18.79 -3.66 -4.46
N SER A 16 -19.70 -2.99 -5.17
CA SER A 16 -21.09 -2.82 -4.70
C SER A 16 -21.82 -4.14 -4.40
N GLU A 17 -21.32 -5.27 -4.93
CA GLU A 17 -21.91 -6.60 -4.76
C GLU A 17 -21.01 -7.59 -3.97
N ALA A 18 -19.80 -7.20 -3.55
CA ALA A 18 -18.83 -8.11 -2.93
C ALA A 18 -19.16 -8.43 -1.46
N ARG A 19 -19.35 -9.73 -1.15
CA ARG A 19 -19.57 -10.23 0.23
C ARG A 19 -18.25 -10.32 1.00
N TRP A 20 -18.22 -9.78 2.21
CA TRP A 20 -17.03 -9.79 3.09
C TRP A 20 -16.71 -11.19 3.62
N SER A 21 -15.43 -11.58 3.63
CA SER A 21 -15.00 -12.83 4.27
C SER A 21 -14.92 -12.63 5.79
N LEU A 22 -15.71 -13.38 6.56
CA LEU A 22 -15.76 -13.31 8.01
C LEU A 22 -14.64 -14.17 8.63
N SER A 23 -13.63 -13.51 9.21
CA SER A 23 -12.62 -14.15 10.08
C SER A 23 -13.06 -14.21 11.56
N PHE A 24 -14.30 -13.85 11.88
CA PHE A 24 -14.79 -13.80 13.25
C PHE A 24 -16.18 -14.49 13.33
N PRO A 25 -16.39 -15.42 14.28
CA PRO A 25 -17.70 -16.00 14.51
C PRO A 25 -18.54 -15.03 15.35
N ALA A 26 -19.79 -14.82 14.95
CA ALA A 26 -20.78 -14.13 15.78
C ALA A 26 -22.15 -14.82 15.67
N ASP A 27 -22.77 -15.00 16.83
CA ASP A 27 -24.12 -15.52 17.03
C ASP A 27 -25.20 -14.62 16.44
N GLN A 28 -26.34 -15.22 16.08
CA GLN A 28 -27.46 -14.59 15.37
C GLN A 28 -28.64 -14.26 16.32
N ASP A 29 -29.32 -13.11 16.09
CA ASP A 29 -30.70 -13.05 15.58
C ASP A 29 -31.34 -11.62 15.59
N ALA A 30 -32.21 -11.34 14.59
CA ALA A 30 -33.36 -10.39 14.59
C ALA A 30 -33.32 -8.92 14.04
N GLU A 31 -32.47 -8.49 13.07
CA GLU A 31 -32.42 -7.03 12.69
C GLU A 31 -32.44 -6.62 11.19
N ALA A 32 -33.15 -7.34 10.31
CA ALA A 32 -33.17 -7.04 8.87
C ALA A 32 -33.69 -5.64 8.45
N HIS A 33 -34.64 -5.04 9.18
CA HIS A 33 -35.23 -3.74 8.82
C HIS A 33 -34.43 -2.52 9.30
N ARG A 34 -33.69 -2.63 10.41
CA ARG A 34 -32.78 -1.57 10.89
C ARG A 34 -31.54 -1.43 10.00
N GLN A 35 -31.17 -2.52 9.32
CA GLN A 35 -29.95 -2.64 8.53
C GLN A 35 -29.98 -1.80 7.24
N THR A 36 -31.14 -1.73 6.57
CA THR A 36 -31.30 -0.99 5.30
C THR A 36 -31.30 0.53 5.49
N SER A 37 -31.93 1.03 6.55
CA SER A 37 -31.94 2.46 6.90
C SER A 37 -30.55 2.98 7.28
N ARG A 38 -29.81 2.21 8.08
CA ARG A 38 -28.41 2.51 8.46
C ARG A 38 -27.43 2.50 7.28
N SER A 39 -27.65 1.62 6.29
CA SER A 39 -26.85 1.60 5.06
C SER A 39 -27.05 2.85 4.20
N ARG A 40 -28.29 3.34 4.08
CA ARG A 40 -28.59 4.59 3.35
C ARG A 40 -28.00 5.82 4.04
N SER A 41 -28.05 5.89 5.37
CA SER A 41 -27.43 6.99 6.13
C SER A 41 -25.90 6.95 6.07
N ALA A 42 -25.28 5.77 6.02
CA ALA A 42 -23.85 5.61 5.80
C ALA A 42 -23.40 6.07 4.40
N LEU A 43 -24.19 5.80 3.35
CA LEU A 43 -23.92 6.29 2.01
C LEU A 43 -24.07 7.81 1.90
N ALA A 44 -25.10 8.38 2.53
CA ALA A 44 -25.30 9.83 2.57
C ALA A 44 -24.18 10.56 3.34
N THR A 45 -23.71 9.99 4.46
CA THR A 45 -22.59 10.55 5.22
C THR A 45 -21.25 10.43 4.48
N LEU A 46 -21.02 9.34 3.72
CA LEU A 46 -19.89 9.23 2.80
C LEU A 46 -19.92 10.29 1.69
N ALA A 47 -21.08 10.52 1.07
CA ALA A 47 -21.25 11.58 0.08
C ALA A 47 -20.97 12.97 0.69
N GLY A 48 -21.42 13.20 1.93
CA GLY A 48 -21.09 14.39 2.71
C GLY A 48 -19.58 14.54 2.96
N ALA A 49 -18.87 13.46 3.28
CA ALA A 49 -17.42 13.49 3.47
C ALA A 49 -16.66 13.87 2.18
N VAL A 50 -17.14 13.42 1.02
CA VAL A 50 -16.59 13.81 -0.29
C VAL A 50 -16.78 15.30 -0.54
N LEU A 51 -17.97 15.84 -0.25
CA LEU A 51 -18.26 17.27 -0.38
C LEU A 51 -17.43 18.13 0.58
N LEU A 52 -17.23 17.67 1.82
CA LEU A 52 -16.38 18.33 2.81
C LEU A 52 -14.91 18.34 2.37
N SER A 53 -14.44 17.24 1.78
CA SER A 53 -13.07 17.16 1.24
C SER A 53 -12.89 18.08 0.02
N ALA A 54 -13.87 18.14 -0.88
CA ALA A 54 -13.86 19.07 -2.01
C ALA A 54 -13.88 20.54 -1.54
N SER A 55 -14.70 20.86 -0.54
CA SER A 55 -14.79 22.19 0.06
C SER A 55 -13.50 22.58 0.80
N SER A 56 -12.88 21.63 1.48
CA SER A 56 -11.56 21.80 2.11
C SER A 56 -10.50 22.18 1.08
N TYR A 57 -10.49 21.49 -0.06
CA TYR A 57 -9.57 21.77 -1.16
C TYR A 57 -9.79 23.17 -1.77
N VAL A 58 -11.04 23.58 -2.01
CA VAL A 58 -11.36 24.94 -2.49
C VAL A 58 -10.96 25.99 -1.45
N ALA A 59 -11.20 25.75 -0.16
CA ALA A 59 -10.80 26.66 0.92
C ALA A 59 -9.27 26.78 1.04
N PHE A 60 -8.53 25.70 0.78
CA PHE A 60 -7.07 25.72 0.70
C PHE A 60 -6.59 26.58 -0.47
N LEU A 61 -7.15 26.39 -1.67
CA LEU A 61 -6.80 27.19 -2.84
C LEU A 61 -7.10 28.69 -2.67
N ALA A 62 -8.15 29.03 -1.92
CA ALA A 62 -8.53 30.42 -1.64
C ALA A 62 -7.60 31.12 -0.62
N ALA A 63 -6.96 30.38 0.28
CA ALA A 63 -6.10 30.95 1.33
C ALA A 63 -4.90 30.04 1.68
N PRO A 64 -3.97 29.81 0.73
CA PRO A 64 -2.90 28.80 0.86
C PRO A 64 -1.85 29.13 1.94
N HIS A 65 -1.79 30.38 2.39
CA HIS A 65 -0.87 30.84 3.43
C HIS A 65 -1.40 30.60 4.87
N LYS A 66 -2.67 30.18 5.04
CA LYS A 66 -3.19 29.83 6.36
C LYS A 66 -2.79 28.40 6.72
N THR A 67 -2.06 28.25 7.82
CA THR A 67 -1.51 26.97 8.29
C THR A 67 -2.56 25.88 8.57
N PHE A 68 -3.76 26.27 9.01
CA PHE A 68 -4.87 25.34 9.24
C PHE A 68 -6.15 25.85 8.58
N GLY A 69 -6.65 27.00 9.05
CA GLY A 69 -7.76 27.72 8.43
C GLY A 69 -9.05 26.89 8.28
N ALA A 70 -9.95 27.36 7.40
CA ALA A 70 -11.18 26.65 7.09
C ALA A 70 -10.92 25.31 6.39
N ALA A 71 -9.82 25.21 5.62
CA ALA A 71 -9.40 23.98 4.95
C ALA A 71 -9.17 22.83 5.95
N GLY A 72 -8.43 23.09 7.03
CA GLY A 72 -8.14 22.10 8.08
C GLY A 72 -9.39 21.64 8.84
N TRP A 73 -10.30 22.57 9.18
CA TRP A 73 -11.55 22.22 9.86
C TRP A 73 -12.51 21.41 8.98
N LEU A 74 -12.63 21.76 7.69
CA LEU A 74 -13.43 21.00 6.73
C LEU A 74 -12.84 19.60 6.48
N TRP A 75 -11.52 19.48 6.47
CA TRP A 75 -10.83 18.19 6.37
C TRP A 75 -11.08 17.31 7.60
N LEU A 76 -10.95 17.85 8.82
CA LEU A 76 -11.30 17.12 10.05
C LEU A 76 -12.77 16.70 10.08
N ALA A 77 -13.69 17.58 9.67
CA ALA A 77 -15.11 17.25 9.56
C ALA A 77 -15.35 16.11 8.55
N GLY A 78 -14.62 16.11 7.43
CA GLY A 78 -14.60 15.01 6.46
C GLY A 78 -14.15 13.69 7.08
N ILE A 79 -13.07 13.70 7.86
CA ILE A 79 -12.58 12.51 8.58
C ILE A 79 -13.64 11.98 9.57
N VAL A 80 -14.24 12.87 10.37
CA VAL A 80 -15.29 12.49 11.32
C VAL A 80 -16.51 11.93 10.59
N ALA A 81 -16.89 12.50 9.45
CA ALA A 81 -17.96 11.98 8.60
C ALA A 81 -17.65 10.57 8.05
N VAL A 82 -16.40 10.29 7.65
CA VAL A 82 -15.97 8.94 7.24
C VAL A 82 -16.01 7.95 8.40
N ILE A 83 -15.52 8.34 9.59
CA ILE A 83 -15.57 7.51 10.80
C ILE A 83 -17.03 7.20 11.18
N THR A 84 -17.89 8.22 11.13
CA THR A 84 -19.32 8.09 11.42
C THR A 84 -20.01 7.20 10.39
N ALA A 85 -19.71 7.37 9.11
CA ALA A 85 -20.23 6.50 8.05
C ALA A 85 -19.79 5.04 8.22
N ALA A 86 -18.54 4.81 8.63
CA ALA A 86 -18.03 3.48 8.94
C ALA A 86 -18.74 2.85 10.15
N ALA A 87 -19.02 3.63 11.19
CA ALA A 87 -19.78 3.19 12.36
C ALA A 87 -21.28 2.96 12.04
N LEU A 88 -21.83 3.70 11.08
CA LEU A 88 -23.21 3.57 10.62
C LEU A 88 -23.40 2.44 9.61
N ARG A 89 -22.34 2.00 8.91
CA ARG A 89 -22.44 0.82 8.05
C ARG A 89 -22.74 -0.39 8.95
N PRO A 90 -23.89 -1.04 8.76
CA PRO A 90 -24.08 -2.32 9.40
C PRO A 90 -22.99 -3.25 8.85
N VAL A 91 -22.21 -3.86 9.73
CA VAL A 91 -21.42 -5.05 9.37
C VAL A 91 -22.45 -6.08 8.95
N GLY A 92 -22.62 -6.23 7.64
CA GLY A 92 -23.53 -7.20 7.06
C GLY A 92 -23.13 -8.57 7.55
N HIS A 93 -23.92 -9.12 8.47
CA HIS A 93 -23.84 -10.53 8.83
C HIS A 93 -24.36 -11.27 7.59
N ALA A 94 -23.43 -11.68 6.73
CA ALA A 94 -23.77 -12.49 5.59
C ALA A 94 -24.35 -13.81 6.11
N ARG A 95 -25.61 -14.05 5.74
CA ARG A 95 -26.31 -15.32 5.90
C ARG A 95 -25.37 -16.45 5.47
N GLN A 96 -25.17 -17.40 6.38
CA GLN A 96 -24.49 -18.67 6.14
C GLN A 96 -25.39 -19.50 5.20
N ASP A 97 -25.40 -19.20 3.90
CA ASP A 97 -25.81 -20.21 2.93
C ASP A 97 -24.62 -21.16 2.78
N LYS A 98 -24.73 -22.29 3.46
CA LYS A 98 -23.89 -23.49 3.29
C LYS A 98 -24.04 -24.12 1.88
N GLY A 99 -24.46 -23.36 0.87
CA GLY A 99 -24.96 -23.88 -0.41
C GLY A 99 -24.18 -23.49 -1.66
N GLU A 100 -23.26 -22.51 -1.62
CA GLU A 100 -22.53 -22.08 -2.83
C GLU A 100 -21.03 -22.01 -2.54
N GLY A 101 -20.38 -23.17 -2.69
CA GLY A 101 -18.94 -23.42 -2.86
C GLY A 101 -18.01 -22.68 -1.89
N GLU A 102 -17.31 -23.33 -0.96
CA GLU A 102 -16.30 -24.36 -1.22
C GLU A 102 -15.48 -24.24 -2.52
N ASP A 103 -15.58 -23.14 -3.26
CA ASP A 103 -14.83 -22.91 -4.49
C ASP A 103 -13.50 -22.19 -4.19
N SER A 104 -12.57 -23.04 -3.75
CA SER A 104 -11.12 -22.94 -3.95
C SER A 104 -10.37 -21.79 -3.24
N SER A 105 -9.93 -22.11 -2.02
CA SER A 105 -8.69 -21.59 -1.42
C SER A 105 -7.47 -21.73 -2.36
N ALA A 106 -7.54 -22.67 -3.31
CA ALA A 106 -6.53 -22.86 -4.34
C ALA A 106 -6.51 -21.71 -5.38
N TRP A 107 -5.30 -21.30 -5.74
CA TRP A 107 -5.09 -20.34 -6.82
C TRP A 107 -5.46 -21.02 -8.13
N THR A 108 -6.31 -20.38 -8.92
CA THR A 108 -6.62 -20.86 -10.27
C THR A 108 -5.47 -20.51 -11.22
N LEU A 109 -5.18 -21.36 -12.22
CA LEU A 109 -4.06 -21.12 -13.15
C LEU A 109 -4.17 -19.78 -13.89
N TRP A 110 -5.39 -19.38 -14.28
CA TRP A 110 -5.61 -18.09 -14.94
C TRP A 110 -5.30 -16.92 -13.99
N GLU A 111 -5.65 -17.06 -12.71
CA GLU A 111 -5.39 -16.04 -11.70
C GLU A 111 -3.90 -15.88 -11.45
N VAL A 112 -3.17 -17.01 -11.33
CA VAL A 112 -1.70 -17.00 -11.28
C VAL A 112 -1.15 -16.27 -12.51
N GLY A 113 -1.67 -16.57 -13.70
CA GLY A 113 -1.27 -15.90 -14.94
C GLY A 113 -1.49 -14.39 -14.93
N VAL A 114 -2.67 -13.93 -14.46
CA VAL A 114 -2.99 -12.49 -14.34
C VAL A 114 -2.09 -11.81 -13.32
N VAL A 115 -1.90 -12.40 -12.13
CA VAL A 115 -1.04 -11.84 -11.08
C VAL A 115 0.42 -11.80 -11.54
N ALA A 116 0.90 -12.86 -12.19
CA ALA A 116 2.23 -12.92 -12.77
C ALA A 116 2.41 -11.83 -13.83
N LEU A 117 1.43 -11.64 -14.72
CA LEU A 117 1.46 -10.57 -15.71
C LEU A 117 1.53 -9.19 -15.05
N ILE A 118 0.69 -8.91 -14.05
CA ILE A 118 0.71 -7.63 -13.31
C ILE A 118 2.08 -7.42 -12.65
N ALA A 119 2.65 -8.45 -12.01
CA ALA A 119 3.96 -8.37 -11.37
C ALA A 119 5.09 -8.14 -12.39
N VAL A 120 5.09 -8.84 -13.52
CA VAL A 120 6.07 -8.65 -14.60
C VAL A 120 5.97 -7.24 -15.18
N LEU A 121 4.76 -6.74 -15.43
CA LEU A 121 4.56 -5.38 -15.92
C LEU A 121 4.99 -4.34 -14.86
N ALA A 122 4.68 -4.57 -13.58
CA ALA A 122 5.11 -3.70 -12.48
C ALA A 122 6.63 -3.63 -12.37
N LEU A 123 7.32 -4.76 -12.57
CA LEU A 123 8.77 -4.86 -12.61
C LEU A 123 9.34 -4.14 -13.82
N ALA A 124 8.82 -4.39 -15.02
CA ALA A 124 9.25 -3.74 -16.25
C ALA A 124 9.14 -2.22 -16.15
N LEU A 125 8.01 -1.71 -15.66
CA LEU A 125 7.80 -0.27 -15.48
C LEU A 125 8.75 0.39 -14.47
N ARG A 126 9.30 -0.37 -13.52
CA ARG A 126 10.19 0.16 -12.48
C ARG A 126 11.66 -0.05 -12.80
N LEU A 127 12.03 -1.14 -13.48
CA LEU A 127 13.42 -1.45 -13.82
C LEU A 127 13.88 -0.90 -15.16
N TRP A 128 12.95 -0.64 -16.09
CA TRP A 128 13.30 -0.11 -17.40
C TRP A 128 14.01 1.22 -17.28
N ASP A 129 15.27 1.32 -17.73
CA ASP A 129 16.04 2.56 -17.77
C ASP A 129 16.06 3.37 -16.45
N LEU A 130 16.51 2.72 -15.38
CA LEU A 130 16.66 3.36 -14.06
C LEU A 130 17.68 4.51 -14.06
N ARG A 131 18.61 4.54 -15.02
CA ARG A 131 19.64 5.56 -15.11
C ARG A 131 19.04 6.89 -15.53
N ASP A 132 18.31 6.90 -16.65
CA ASP A 132 17.91 8.13 -17.30
C ASP A 132 16.44 8.50 -17.00
N VAL A 133 15.65 7.58 -16.41
CA VAL A 133 14.26 7.84 -15.99
C VAL A 133 14.05 7.56 -14.49
N PRO A 134 13.55 8.52 -13.69
CA PRO A 134 13.14 9.88 -14.08
C PRO A 134 14.35 10.76 -14.48
N PHE A 135 14.09 11.68 -15.42
CA PHE A 135 15.08 12.61 -15.98
C PHE A 135 15.61 13.60 -14.94
N ASN A 136 14.79 13.93 -13.94
CA ASN A 136 15.21 14.77 -12.83
C ASN A 136 15.86 13.88 -11.76
N ILE A 137 17.05 14.27 -11.32
CA ILE A 137 17.75 13.60 -10.24
C ILE A 137 17.45 14.37 -8.97
N TYR A 138 16.81 13.71 -8.01
CA TYR A 138 16.50 14.37 -6.75
C TYR A 138 17.76 14.41 -5.86
N PRO A 139 18.07 15.53 -5.18
CA PRO A 139 19.27 15.65 -4.34
C PRO A 139 19.42 14.52 -3.32
N ASP A 140 18.29 14.07 -2.76
CA ASP A 140 18.28 13.00 -1.76
C ASP A 140 18.72 11.64 -2.31
N GLU A 141 18.59 11.41 -3.63
CA GLU A 141 19.09 10.17 -4.26
C GLU A 141 20.62 10.15 -4.29
N ILE A 142 21.23 11.30 -4.61
CA ILE A 142 22.68 11.48 -4.63
C ILE A 142 23.22 11.35 -3.20
N MET A 143 22.53 11.97 -2.23
CA MET A 143 22.90 11.85 -0.83
C MET A 143 22.75 10.42 -0.32
N THR A 144 21.67 9.73 -0.66
CA THR A 144 21.47 8.31 -0.30
C THR A 144 22.60 7.45 -0.85
N GLY A 145 22.92 7.58 -2.14
CA GLY A 145 24.00 6.83 -2.78
C GLY A 145 25.37 7.13 -2.18
N SER A 146 25.72 8.40 -2.01
CA SER A 146 27.03 8.81 -1.46
C SER A 146 27.20 8.45 0.02
N VAL A 147 26.16 8.58 0.84
CA VAL A 147 26.17 8.16 2.24
C VAL A 147 26.31 6.64 2.34
N ALA A 148 25.56 5.88 1.52
CA ALA A 148 25.67 4.42 1.48
C ALA A 148 27.07 3.96 1.05
N GLU A 149 27.61 4.53 -0.02
CA GLU A 149 28.95 4.23 -0.52
C GLU A 149 30.02 4.52 0.53
N ARG A 150 30.01 5.71 1.14
CA ARG A 150 31.00 6.11 2.14
C ARG A 150 30.88 5.33 3.44
N ALA A 151 29.67 4.96 3.85
CA ALA A 151 29.45 4.24 5.11
C ALA A 151 29.83 2.76 5.01
N TYR A 152 29.59 2.12 3.87
CA TYR A 152 29.60 0.65 3.77
C TYR A 152 30.46 0.08 2.63
N VAL A 153 30.92 0.89 1.67
CA VAL A 153 31.70 0.42 0.52
C VAL A 153 33.15 0.90 0.56
N ASN A 154 33.37 2.22 0.52
CA ASN A 154 34.70 2.84 0.36
C ASN A 154 35.15 3.65 1.58
N GLY A 155 34.42 3.57 2.70
CA GLY A 155 34.75 4.28 3.93
C GLY A 155 36.06 3.80 4.56
N ALA A 156 36.85 4.74 5.10
CA ALA A 156 38.07 4.42 5.84
C ALA A 156 37.80 3.86 7.25
N GLY A 157 36.59 4.08 7.79
CA GLY A 157 36.17 3.63 9.11
C GLY A 157 35.43 2.29 9.09
N PRO A 158 35.22 1.65 10.26
CA PRO A 158 34.38 0.48 10.36
C PRO A 158 32.96 0.81 9.92
N ALA A 159 32.31 -0.16 9.25
CA ALA A 159 30.92 -0.02 8.83
C ALA A 159 30.00 0.25 10.04
N PRO A 160 29.11 1.25 9.97
CA PRO A 160 28.22 1.58 11.07
C PRO A 160 27.17 0.48 11.29
N CYS A 161 26.68 0.37 12.53
CA CYS A 161 25.67 -0.61 12.91
C CYS A 161 24.41 -0.48 12.04
N LEU A 162 23.80 -1.60 11.63
CA LEU A 162 22.58 -1.62 10.81
C LEU A 162 21.32 -1.09 11.55
N PHE A 163 21.39 -1.03 12.87
CA PHE A 163 20.31 -0.54 13.74
C PHE A 163 20.55 0.88 14.26
N SER A 164 21.57 1.57 13.74
CA SER A 164 21.80 2.99 14.02
C SER A 164 21.09 3.88 13.00
N THR A 165 21.34 5.18 13.10
CA THR A 165 20.96 6.15 12.07
C THR A 165 22.18 6.60 11.28
N LEU A 166 21.94 7.08 10.07
CA LEU A 166 22.91 7.64 9.13
C LEU A 166 22.37 8.95 8.55
N TRP A 167 23.24 9.65 7.80
CA TRP A 167 22.96 10.97 7.23
C TRP A 167 22.70 12.01 8.32
N SER A 168 23.80 12.62 8.79
CA SER A 168 23.77 13.73 9.76
C SER A 168 22.74 14.76 9.32
N ASP A 169 21.90 15.21 10.25
CA ASP A 169 20.75 16.12 10.08
C ASP A 169 19.39 15.45 9.81
N VAL A 170 19.34 14.32 9.10
CA VAL A 170 18.06 13.63 8.80
C VAL A 170 17.85 12.40 9.70
N GLN A 171 18.94 11.75 10.12
CA GLN A 171 18.91 10.57 11.00
C GLN A 171 18.03 9.42 10.49
N LEU A 172 18.22 9.03 9.22
CA LEU A 172 17.48 7.90 8.63
C LEU A 172 18.06 6.55 9.08
N PRO A 173 17.24 5.47 9.16
CA PRO A 173 17.71 4.14 9.54
C PRO A 173 18.84 3.65 8.64
N SER A 174 19.93 3.20 9.25
CA SER A 174 21.15 2.81 8.53
C SER A 174 20.97 1.55 7.66
N LEU A 175 20.03 0.67 8.02
CA LEU A 175 19.66 -0.52 7.26
C LEU A 175 19.36 -0.21 5.79
N TRP A 176 18.65 0.89 5.49
CA TRP A 176 18.37 1.29 4.12
C TRP A 176 19.65 1.53 3.31
N PHE A 177 20.59 2.27 3.88
CA PHE A 177 21.87 2.57 3.23
C PHE A 177 22.73 1.32 3.08
N ALA A 178 22.66 0.37 4.01
CA ALA A 178 23.34 -0.90 3.88
C ALA A 178 22.80 -1.74 2.71
N ILE A 179 21.47 -1.75 2.50
CA ILE A 179 20.85 -2.40 1.33
C ILE A 179 21.33 -1.73 0.04
N VAL A 180 21.29 -0.40 -0.03
CA VAL A 180 21.77 0.37 -1.19
C VAL A 180 23.26 0.08 -1.45
N ALA A 181 24.09 0.11 -0.42
CA ALA A 181 25.51 -0.18 -0.50
C ALA A 181 25.81 -1.61 -0.98
N GLY A 182 25.03 -2.60 -0.54
CA GLY A 182 25.14 -3.97 -1.04
C GLY A 182 24.94 -4.04 -2.55
N VAL A 183 23.95 -3.33 -3.08
CA VAL A 183 23.70 -3.25 -4.52
C VAL A 183 24.80 -2.46 -5.24
N LEU A 184 25.28 -1.34 -4.68
CA LEU A 184 26.40 -0.58 -5.24
C LEU A 184 27.68 -1.42 -5.33
N LYS A 185 27.96 -2.26 -4.32
CA LYS A 185 29.12 -3.14 -4.29
C LYS A 185 29.07 -4.21 -5.39
N LEU A 186 27.88 -4.71 -5.71
CA LEU A 186 27.68 -5.76 -6.73
C LEU A 186 27.56 -5.19 -8.15
N GLY A 187 26.84 -4.08 -8.31
CA GLY A 187 26.52 -3.48 -9.61
C GLY A 187 27.43 -2.32 -10.04
N GLY A 188 28.34 -1.89 -9.16
CA GLY A 188 29.14 -0.68 -9.33
C GLY A 188 28.45 0.60 -8.86
N ILE A 189 29.25 1.64 -8.67
CA ILE A 189 28.77 2.94 -8.20
C ILE A 189 28.08 3.67 -9.36
N GLY A 190 26.79 3.94 -9.20
CA GLY A 190 26.00 4.64 -10.21
C GLY A 190 24.58 4.94 -9.76
N LEU A 191 23.89 5.80 -10.50
CA LEU A 191 22.52 6.19 -10.18
C LEU A 191 21.54 5.04 -10.38
N ALA A 192 21.69 4.26 -11.46
CA ALA A 192 20.84 3.11 -11.73
C ALA A 192 20.92 2.05 -10.61
N THR A 193 22.13 1.80 -10.11
CA THR A 193 22.36 0.84 -9.01
C THR A 193 21.86 1.37 -7.68
N ALA A 194 21.96 2.68 -7.42
CA ALA A 194 21.35 3.31 -6.25
C ALA A 194 19.80 3.26 -6.26
N ARG A 195 19.17 3.37 -7.43
CA ARG A 195 17.70 3.32 -7.60
C ARG A 195 17.13 1.88 -7.58
N LEU A 196 17.97 0.88 -7.86
CA LEU A 196 17.54 -0.51 -8.02
C LEU A 196 16.80 -1.08 -6.78
N PRO A 197 17.28 -0.88 -5.53
CA PRO A 197 16.55 -1.35 -4.35
C PRO A 197 15.12 -0.81 -4.27
N SER A 198 14.93 0.49 -4.46
CA SER A 198 13.62 1.14 -4.43
C SER A 198 12.70 0.57 -5.51
N ALA A 199 13.23 0.33 -6.71
CA ALA A 199 12.48 -0.19 -7.83
C ALA A 199 12.01 -1.63 -7.59
N VAL A 200 12.89 -2.46 -6.99
CA VAL A 200 12.59 -3.83 -6.61
C VAL A 200 11.55 -3.87 -5.49
N PHE A 201 11.70 -3.10 -4.41
CA PHE A 201 10.70 -3.08 -3.33
C PHE A 201 9.33 -2.56 -3.81
N GLY A 202 9.33 -1.51 -4.63
CA GLY A 202 8.12 -0.97 -5.23
C GLY A 202 7.38 -1.96 -6.12
N ALA A 203 8.11 -2.76 -6.90
CA ALA A 203 7.53 -3.83 -7.72
C ALA A 203 7.07 -5.01 -6.84
N ALA A 204 7.90 -5.42 -5.89
CA ALA A 204 7.66 -6.55 -5.00
C ALA A 204 6.42 -6.35 -4.12
N THR A 205 6.07 -5.09 -3.79
CA THR A 205 4.88 -4.73 -3.00
C THR A 205 3.57 -5.25 -3.62
N VAL A 206 3.52 -5.41 -4.94
CA VAL A 206 2.32 -5.86 -5.67
C VAL A 206 1.86 -7.25 -5.21
N LEU A 207 2.79 -8.16 -4.93
CA LEU A 207 2.49 -9.55 -4.58
C LEU A 207 1.87 -9.72 -3.17
N PRO A 208 2.51 -9.26 -2.07
CA PRO A 208 1.91 -9.33 -0.75
C PRO A 208 0.64 -8.50 -0.67
N PHE A 209 0.57 -7.36 -1.38
CA PHE A 209 -0.66 -6.57 -1.47
C PHE A 209 -1.81 -7.35 -2.12
N TYR A 210 -1.54 -8.03 -3.25
CA TYR A 210 -2.53 -8.92 -3.87
C TYR A 210 -3.01 -9.98 -2.89
N GLY A 211 -2.08 -10.68 -2.21
CA GLY A 211 -2.41 -11.72 -1.24
C GLY A 211 -3.25 -11.18 -0.08
N PHE A 212 -2.90 -10.01 0.45
CA PHE A 212 -3.62 -9.34 1.53
C PHE A 212 -5.05 -8.98 1.11
N VAL A 213 -5.21 -8.26 -0.01
CA VAL A 213 -6.52 -7.83 -0.49
C VAL A 213 -7.37 -9.01 -0.92
N ARG A 214 -6.77 -10.03 -1.55
CA ARG A 214 -7.45 -11.27 -1.90
C ARG A 214 -8.00 -11.95 -0.66
N GLY A 215 -7.18 -11.98 0.39
CA GLY A 215 -7.57 -12.50 1.68
C GLY A 215 -8.84 -11.82 2.18
N ALA A 216 -8.82 -10.50 2.33
CA ALA A 216 -9.89 -9.76 2.98
C ALA A 216 -11.14 -9.48 2.11
N TRP A 217 -10.97 -9.22 0.80
CA TRP A 217 -12.04 -8.73 -0.09
C TRP A 217 -12.21 -9.55 -1.37
N GLY A 218 -11.52 -10.69 -1.51
CA GLY A 218 -11.68 -11.61 -2.62
C GLY A 218 -10.92 -11.24 -3.90
N ARG A 219 -11.10 -12.05 -4.94
CA ARG A 219 -10.23 -12.08 -6.13
C ARG A 219 -10.29 -10.78 -6.94
N VAL A 220 -11.49 -10.28 -7.19
CA VAL A 220 -11.72 -9.11 -8.07
C VAL A 220 -11.12 -7.85 -7.46
N ALA A 221 -11.37 -7.61 -6.17
CA ALA A 221 -10.79 -6.50 -5.43
C ALA A 221 -9.25 -6.57 -5.43
N ALA A 222 -8.70 -7.77 -5.29
CA ALA A 222 -7.25 -7.98 -5.29
C ALA A 222 -6.62 -7.67 -6.65
N ILE A 223 -7.22 -8.11 -7.75
CA ILE A 223 -6.73 -7.82 -9.10
C ILE A 223 -6.81 -6.30 -9.38
N ALA A 224 -7.92 -5.66 -9.04
CA ALA A 224 -8.11 -4.22 -9.23
C ALA A 224 -7.12 -3.39 -8.38
N GLY A 225 -6.96 -3.75 -7.10
CA GLY A 225 -6.03 -3.09 -6.19
C GLY A 225 -4.56 -3.29 -6.60
N ALA A 226 -4.17 -4.53 -6.92
CA ALA A 226 -2.82 -4.84 -7.37
C ALA A 226 -2.47 -4.10 -8.68
N SER A 227 -3.42 -4.04 -9.63
CA SER A 227 -3.28 -3.25 -10.85
C SER A 227 -3.11 -1.76 -10.53
N THR A 228 -3.89 -1.23 -9.59
CA THR A 228 -3.81 0.18 -9.18
C THR A 228 -2.42 0.52 -8.60
N ILE A 229 -1.87 -0.33 -7.72
CA ILE A 229 -0.52 -0.11 -7.17
C ILE A 229 0.57 -0.32 -8.23
N ALA A 230 0.41 -1.32 -9.10
CA ALA A 230 1.36 -1.63 -10.17
C ALA A 230 1.50 -0.44 -11.14
N PHE A 231 0.39 0.20 -11.52
CA PHE A 231 0.30 1.22 -12.56
C PHE A 231 0.09 2.65 -12.06
N SER A 232 -0.01 2.87 -10.76
CA SER A 232 -0.10 4.23 -10.18
C SER A 232 1.14 5.03 -10.56
N ALA A 233 0.95 6.15 -11.27
CA ALA A 233 2.04 7.01 -11.70
C ALA A 233 2.88 7.52 -10.53
N ALA A 234 2.23 7.89 -9.41
CA ALA A 234 2.92 8.30 -8.20
C ALA A 234 3.75 7.16 -7.60
N ASN A 235 3.16 5.97 -7.49
CA ASN A 235 3.87 4.82 -6.93
C ASN A 235 5.07 4.41 -7.80
N VAL A 236 4.88 4.35 -9.13
CA VAL A 236 5.96 4.07 -10.08
C VAL A 236 7.06 5.14 -9.99
N HIS A 237 6.70 6.42 -9.93
CA HIS A 237 7.66 7.52 -9.84
C HIS A 237 8.52 7.41 -8.58
N TYR A 238 7.91 7.27 -7.39
CA TYR A 238 8.66 7.13 -6.13
C TYR A 238 9.42 5.80 -6.02
N SER A 239 8.92 4.72 -6.64
CA SER A 239 9.65 3.45 -6.72
C SER A 239 10.95 3.58 -7.53
N ARG A 240 11.03 4.55 -8.44
CA ARG A 240 12.19 4.74 -9.33
C ARG A 240 13.19 5.76 -8.81
N MET A 241 12.98 6.30 -7.63
CA MET A 241 13.93 7.18 -6.96
C MET A 241 14.60 6.42 -5.81
N ALA A 242 15.89 6.67 -5.58
CA ALA A 242 16.68 6.03 -4.53
C ALA A 242 16.31 6.52 -3.10
N LEU A 243 15.05 6.34 -2.73
CA LEU A 243 14.46 6.77 -1.46
C LEU A 243 13.98 5.56 -0.65
N ASN A 244 14.08 5.65 0.67
CA ASN A 244 13.67 4.60 1.61
C ASN A 244 12.14 4.47 1.74
N ASN A 245 11.38 5.51 1.38
CA ASN A 245 9.92 5.58 1.57
C ASN A 245 9.16 4.41 0.95
N ILE A 246 9.70 3.76 -0.09
CA ILE A 246 9.06 2.62 -0.77
C ILE A 246 9.31 1.27 -0.08
N ALA A 247 10.30 1.17 0.80
CA ALA A 247 10.54 -0.05 1.58
C ALA A 247 9.43 -0.25 2.63
N THR A 248 8.99 0.82 3.28
CA THR A 248 7.92 0.78 4.30
C THR A 248 6.63 0.14 3.79
N PRO A 249 5.99 0.56 2.67
CA PRO A 249 4.77 -0.07 2.19
C PRO A 249 4.98 -1.54 1.81
N PHE A 250 6.16 -1.93 1.34
CA PHE A 250 6.47 -3.34 1.10
C PHE A 250 6.39 -4.17 2.40
N PHE A 251 7.16 -3.78 3.42
CA PHE A 251 7.22 -4.55 4.67
C PHE A 251 5.88 -4.55 5.43
N TRP A 252 5.16 -3.43 5.43
CA TRP A 252 3.82 -3.36 6.03
C TRP A 252 2.79 -4.20 5.29
N THR A 253 2.81 -4.24 3.95
CA THR A 253 1.89 -5.11 3.20
C THR A 253 2.21 -6.58 3.41
N VAL A 254 3.49 -6.96 3.53
CA VAL A 254 3.91 -8.31 3.94
C VAL A 254 3.39 -8.64 5.33
N CYS A 255 3.56 -7.71 6.29
CA CYS A 255 3.03 -7.86 7.65
C CYS A 255 1.52 -8.10 7.65
N PHE A 256 0.73 -7.23 7.00
CA PHE A 256 -0.73 -7.38 6.95
C PHE A 256 -1.16 -8.67 6.24
N PHE A 257 -0.48 -9.06 5.16
CA PHE A 257 -0.73 -10.33 4.50
C PHE A 257 -0.52 -11.52 5.44
N LEU A 258 0.60 -11.54 6.17
CA LEU A 258 0.95 -12.61 7.09
C LEU A 258 0.05 -12.63 8.34
N LEU A 259 -0.34 -11.47 8.88
CA LEU A 259 -1.32 -11.37 9.95
C LEU A 259 -2.66 -11.96 9.53
N MET A 260 -3.19 -11.55 8.37
CA MET A 260 -4.44 -12.09 7.83
C MET A 260 -4.36 -13.60 7.59
N ARG A 261 -3.21 -14.08 7.09
CA ARG A 261 -2.98 -15.50 6.87
C ARG A 261 -2.88 -16.27 8.18
N GLY A 262 -2.17 -15.75 9.18
CA GLY A 262 -2.00 -16.35 10.51
C GLY A 262 -3.30 -16.41 11.31
N LEU A 263 -4.16 -15.38 11.19
CA LEU A 263 -5.51 -15.38 11.76
C LEU A 263 -6.39 -16.51 11.21
N ARG A 264 -6.18 -16.92 9.95
CA ARG A 264 -6.95 -17.98 9.28
C ARG A 264 -6.35 -19.36 9.45
N SER A 265 -5.04 -19.45 9.33
CA SER A 265 -4.31 -20.71 9.32
C SER A 265 -4.01 -21.22 10.74
N GLY A 266 -4.03 -20.32 11.74
CA GLY A 266 -3.60 -20.60 13.12
C GLY A 266 -2.10 -20.92 13.24
N ARG A 267 -1.32 -20.78 12.17
CA ARG A 267 0.09 -21.22 12.15
C ARG A 267 0.99 -20.20 12.86
N PRO A 268 1.78 -20.61 13.87
CA PRO A 268 2.61 -19.68 14.65
C PRO A 268 3.68 -18.98 13.79
N ILE A 269 4.17 -19.65 12.75
CA ILE A 269 5.18 -19.07 11.84
C ILE A 269 4.66 -17.83 11.11
N ASP A 270 3.38 -17.76 10.76
CA ASP A 270 2.80 -16.61 10.06
C ASP A 270 2.81 -15.38 11.00
N TRP A 271 2.59 -15.57 12.30
CA TRP A 271 2.68 -14.52 13.32
C TRP A 271 4.12 -14.05 13.55
N THR A 272 5.07 -14.98 13.64
CA THR A 272 6.49 -14.63 13.79
C THR A 272 6.99 -13.83 12.60
N LEU A 273 6.69 -14.27 11.37
CA LEU A 273 7.07 -13.57 10.15
C LEU A 273 6.38 -12.20 10.03
N ALA A 274 5.13 -12.07 10.48
CA ALA A 274 4.45 -10.79 10.54
C ALA A 274 5.16 -9.81 11.49
N GLY A 275 5.53 -10.26 12.69
CA GLY A 275 6.29 -9.46 13.65
C GLY A 275 7.67 -9.05 13.12
N LEU A 276 8.37 -9.96 12.44
CA LEU A 276 9.64 -9.65 11.77
C LEU A 276 9.46 -8.60 10.67
N ALA A 277 8.46 -8.75 9.80
CA ALA A 277 8.16 -7.77 8.76
C ALA A 277 7.76 -6.40 9.34
N ALA A 278 7.08 -6.36 10.49
CA ALA A 278 6.73 -5.11 11.17
C ALA A 278 7.92 -4.43 11.86
N GLY A 279 8.93 -5.20 12.26
CA GLY A 279 10.12 -4.68 12.95
C GLY A 279 11.21 -4.15 12.03
N VAL A 280 11.13 -4.43 10.72
CA VAL A 280 12.01 -3.90 9.67
C VAL A 280 11.51 -2.53 9.21
#